data_AF-A0A963ELU7-F1
#
_entry.id   AF-A0A963ELU7-F1
#
_cell.length_a   1.000
_cell.length_b   1.000
_cell.length_c   1.000
_cell.angle_alpha   90.00
_cell.angle_beta   90.00
_cell.angle_gamma   90.00
#
_symmetry.space_group_name_H-M   'P 1'
#
loop_
_entity.id
_entity.type
_entity.pdbx_description
1 polymer ?
#
loop_
_entity_poly.entity_id
_entity_poly.type
_entity_poly.pdbx_seq_one_letter_code
_entity_poly.pdbx_strand_id
1 'polypeptide(L)'
;TALLRNYDLILPSDIALLLKAIITLEGFGRLMNPSFDLMSEAEPLVKRMMRKRYSPTRLARNLGFRALEAVDKLYATPTPSALAAQEQSQGIDPRHLERLVGRLERSQFRLVQTLLTVSGVLSGSLMLAGRVPPTVWDISVFGFMIFIGSCTWSAWLWLVARRHLREWE
;
A
#
# COMPACT_ATOMS: atom_id res chain seq x y z
N THR A 1 -5.80 38.70 -1.79
CA THR A 1 -6.83 37.76 -2.33
C THR A 1 -6.98 37.81 -3.84
N ALA A 2 -6.36 38.76 -4.56
CA ALA A 2 -6.52 38.87 -6.03
C ALA A 2 -5.62 37.92 -6.87
N LEU A 3 -4.48 37.44 -6.35
CA LEU A 3 -3.51 36.67 -7.15
C LEU A 3 -3.78 35.15 -7.21
N LEU A 4 -4.55 34.57 -6.29
CA LEU A 4 -4.84 33.13 -6.23
C LEU A 4 -5.99 32.68 -7.15
N ARG A 5 -6.83 33.62 -7.61
CA ARG A 5 -8.02 33.29 -8.42
C ARG A 5 -7.72 33.09 -9.91
N ASN A 6 -6.54 33.52 -10.37
CA ASN A 6 -6.16 33.44 -11.79
C ASN A 6 -5.51 32.10 -12.19
N TYR A 7 -5.24 31.19 -11.23
CA TYR A 7 -4.51 29.94 -11.48
C TYR A 7 -5.27 28.65 -11.11
N ASP A 8 -6.57 28.74 -10.82
CA ASP A 8 -7.47 27.60 -10.56
C ASP A 8 -6.90 26.52 -9.60
N LEU A 9 -6.05 26.94 -8.67
CA LEU A 9 -5.53 26.08 -7.61
C LEU A 9 -6.59 25.97 -6.53
N ILE A 10 -7.31 24.85 -6.53
CA ILE A 10 -8.18 24.43 -5.42
C ILE A 10 -7.26 24.09 -4.24
N LEU A 11 -6.87 25.10 -3.47
CA LEU A 11 -6.11 24.90 -2.25
C LEU A 11 -7.10 24.46 -1.16
N PRO A 12 -6.94 23.27 -0.55
CA PRO A 12 -7.79 22.81 0.54
C PRO A 12 -7.90 23.86 1.64
N SER A 13 -9.11 24.07 2.18
CA SER A 13 -9.42 25.11 3.16
C SER A 13 -8.43 25.14 4.33
N ASP A 14 -8.00 23.97 4.79
CA ASP A 14 -7.07 23.83 5.92
C ASP A 14 -5.69 24.44 5.64
N ILE A 15 -5.21 24.31 4.41
CA ILE A 15 -3.91 24.87 3.99
C ILE A 15 -4.02 26.39 3.86
N ALA A 16 -5.16 26.89 3.36
CA ALA A 16 -5.40 28.33 3.24
C ALA A 16 -5.48 29.02 4.61
N LEU A 17 -6.14 28.39 5.58
CA LEU A 17 -6.22 28.86 6.97
C LEU A 17 -4.85 28.87 7.65
N LEU A 18 -4.06 27.81 7.45
CA LEU A 18 -2.70 27.74 7.97
C LEU A 18 -1.80 28.82 7.35
N LEU A 19 -1.89 29.03 6.05
CA LEU A 19 -1.15 30.08 5.37
C LEU A 19 -1.53 31.47 5.89
N LYS A 20 -2.84 31.73 6.10
CA LYS A 20 -3.33 32.97 6.70
C LYS A 20 -2.78 33.17 8.12
N ALA A 21 -2.73 32.11 8.93
CA ALA A 21 -2.17 32.17 10.28
C ALA A 21 -0.66 32.49 10.26
N ILE A 22 0.10 31.85 9.36
CA ILE A 22 1.55 32.12 9.19
C ILE A 22 1.78 33.57 8.78
N ILE A 23 1.07 34.06 7.76
CA ILE A 23 1.22 35.45 7.28
C ILE A 23 0.84 36.46 8.38
N THR A 24 -0.21 36.17 9.14
CA THR A 24 -0.64 37.06 10.25
C THR A 24 0.40 37.09 11.37
N LEU A 25 0.97 35.93 11.71
CA LEU A 25 2.02 35.82 12.72
C LEU A 25 3.31 36.52 12.31
N GLU A 26 3.70 36.39 11.05
CA GLU A 26 4.85 37.08 10.47
C GLU A 26 4.64 38.59 10.43
N GLY A 27 3.44 39.04 10.04
CA GLY A 27 3.06 40.45 10.08
C GLY A 27 3.11 41.02 11.50
N PHE A 28 2.64 40.27 12.50
CA PHE A 28 2.73 40.67 13.90
C PHE A 28 4.18 40.74 14.41
N GLY A 29 5.01 39.76 14.04
CA GLY A 29 6.44 39.75 14.40
C GLY A 29 7.22 40.91 13.78
N ARG A 30 6.91 41.28 12.53
CA ARG A 30 7.51 42.43 11.84
C ARG A 30 7.14 43.78 12.47
N LEU A 31 5.98 43.88 13.13
CA LEU A 31 5.61 45.09 13.90
C LEU A 31 6.50 45.30 15.12
N MET A 32 6.99 44.22 15.75
CA MET A 32 7.88 44.30 16.92
C MET A 32 9.36 44.33 16.54
N ASN A 33 9.75 43.66 15.46
CA ASN A 33 11.11 43.65 14.94
C ASN A 33 11.09 43.74 13.40
N PRO A 34 11.52 44.86 12.80
CA PRO A 34 11.44 45.08 11.35
C PRO A 34 12.18 44.03 10.50
N SER A 35 13.21 43.39 11.05
CA SER A 35 14.00 42.35 10.36
C SER A 35 13.59 40.93 10.74
N PHE A 36 12.41 40.74 11.33
CA PHE A 36 11.92 39.42 11.73
C PHE A 36 11.58 38.55 10.50
N ASP A 37 12.20 37.37 10.46
CA ASP A 37 11.88 36.30 9.52
C ASP A 37 11.34 35.08 10.30
N LEU A 38 10.03 34.86 10.18
CA LEU A 38 9.34 33.76 10.85
C LEU A 38 9.88 32.39 10.44
N MET A 39 10.33 32.24 9.19
CA MET A 39 10.72 30.94 8.66
C MET A 39 12.06 30.47 9.24
N SER A 40 13.00 31.40 9.43
CA SER A 40 14.31 31.14 10.03
C SER A 40 14.19 30.79 11.53
N GLU A 41 13.29 31.45 12.26
CA GLU A 41 13.03 31.14 13.68
C GLU A 41 12.23 29.85 13.88
N ALA A 42 11.33 29.52 12.95
CA ALA A 42 10.52 28.30 13.04
C ALA A 42 11.28 27.01 12.65
N GLU A 43 12.33 27.11 11.83
CA GLU A 43 13.13 25.98 11.34
C GLU A 43 13.56 24.98 12.44
N PRO A 44 14.22 25.39 13.54
CA PRO A 44 14.65 24.45 14.58
C PRO A 44 13.49 23.74 15.27
N LEU A 45 12.32 24.40 15.37
CA LEU A 45 11.12 23.84 15.98
C LEU A 45 10.50 22.77 15.08
N VAL A 46 10.37 23.08 13.79
CA VAL A 46 9.87 22.14 12.76
C VAL A 46 10.76 20.92 12.68
N LYS A 47 12.09 21.09 12.69
CA LYS A 47 13.07 19.99 12.65
C LYS A 47 12.93 19.05 13.85
N ARG A 48 12.72 19.59 15.07
CA ARG A 48 12.47 18.79 16.28
C ARG A 48 11.14 18.03 16.20
N MET A 49 10.08 18.66 15.70
CA MET A 49 8.78 18.03 15.54
C MET A 49 8.80 16.90 14.50
N MET A 50 9.44 17.13 13.34
CA MET A 50 9.62 16.12 12.30
C MET A 50 10.38 14.90 12.83
N ARG A 51 11.48 15.11 13.56
CA ARG A 51 12.25 14.02 14.18
C ARG A 51 11.43 13.19 15.18
N LYS A 52 10.51 13.83 15.91
CA LYS A 52 9.61 13.17 16.87
C LYS A 52 8.45 12.43 16.18
N ARG A 53 7.97 12.93 15.03
CA ARG A 53 6.86 12.35 14.27
C ARG A 53 7.30 11.18 13.38
N TYR A 54 8.50 11.27 12.81
CA TYR A 54 9.12 10.24 11.97
C TYR A 54 10.08 9.30 12.72
N SER A 55 10.03 9.26 14.06
CA SER A 55 10.81 8.31 14.84
C SER A 55 10.40 6.87 14.46
N PRO A 56 11.33 6.05 13.91
CA PRO A 56 11.03 4.67 13.48
C PRO A 56 10.57 3.79 14.64
N THR A 57 10.99 4.12 15.86
CA THR A 57 10.58 3.45 17.09
C THR A 57 9.08 3.58 17.36
N ARG A 58 8.46 4.72 17.02
CA ARG A 58 7.00 4.92 17.18
C ARG A 58 6.21 4.17 16.13
N LEU A 59 6.73 4.10 14.91
CA LEU A 59 6.10 3.34 13.84
C LEU A 59 6.16 1.83 14.14
N ALA A 60 7.32 1.31 14.57
CA ALA A 60 7.49 -0.08 14.97
C ALA A 60 6.61 -0.45 16.18
N ARG A 61 6.51 0.43 17.18
CA ARG A 61 5.64 0.23 18.34
C ARG A 61 4.16 0.18 17.96
N ASN A 62 3.71 1.09 17.10
CA ASN A 62 2.32 1.12 16.62
C ASN A 62 1.97 -0.10 15.75
N LEU A 63 2.93 -0.60 14.95
CA LEU A 63 2.75 -1.83 14.19
C LEU A 63 2.70 -3.06 15.10
N GLY A 64 3.56 -3.12 16.12
CA GLY A 64 3.56 -4.19 17.12
C GLY A 64 2.25 -4.29 17.91
N PHE A 65 1.73 -3.16 18.39
CA PHE A 65 0.44 -3.15 19.10
C PHE A 65 -0.74 -3.54 18.21
N ARG A 66 -0.75 -3.09 16.95
CA ARG A 66 -1.79 -3.49 15.97
C ARG A 66 -1.71 -4.96 15.59
N ALA A 67 -0.50 -5.54 15.53
CA ALA A 67 -0.32 -6.95 15.27
C ALA A 67 -0.81 -7.81 16.44
N LEU A 68 -0.51 -7.40 17.69
CA LEU A 68 -1.01 -8.05 18.90
C LEU A 68 -2.54 -7.98 18.99
N GLU A 69 -3.12 -6.82 18.73
CA GLU A 69 -4.59 -6.63 18.76
C GLU A 69 -5.30 -7.42 17.66
N ALA A 70 -4.68 -7.58 16.48
CA ALA A 70 -5.21 -8.44 15.41
C ALA A 70 -5.15 -9.92 15.78
N VAL A 71 -4.11 -10.36 16.49
CA VAL A 71 -3.99 -11.74 17.00
C VAL A 71 -5.01 -11.99 18.11
N ASP A 72 -5.15 -11.09 19.08
CA ASP A 72 -6.17 -11.21 20.14
C ASP A 72 -7.59 -11.25 19.56
N LYS A 73 -7.87 -10.48 18.50
CA LYS A 73 -9.18 -10.49 17.84
C LYS A 73 -9.44 -11.75 17.00
N LEU A 74 -8.40 -12.44 16.56
CA LEU A 74 -8.49 -13.76 15.89
C LEU A 74 -8.70 -14.90 16.90
N TYR A 75 -8.17 -14.76 18.11
CA TYR A 75 -8.30 -15.76 19.18
C TYR A 75 -9.49 -15.52 20.12
N ALA A 76 -10.06 -14.32 20.15
CA ALA A 76 -11.28 -14.04 20.88
C ALA A 76 -12.49 -14.63 20.15
N THR A 77 -13.09 -15.65 20.74
CA THR A 77 -14.42 -16.18 20.37
C THR A 77 -15.42 -15.02 20.34
N PRO A 78 -16.20 -14.84 19.25
CA PRO A 78 -17.14 -13.73 19.15
C PRO A 78 -18.23 -13.91 20.21
N THR A 79 -18.16 -13.12 21.28
CA THR A 79 -19.23 -13.02 22.27
C THR A 79 -20.38 -12.23 21.63
N PRO A 80 -21.62 -12.75 21.66
CA PRO A 80 -22.75 -12.15 20.94
C PRO A 80 -23.11 -10.72 21.38
N SER A 81 -22.58 -10.24 22.52
CA SER A 81 -22.76 -8.87 23.00
C SER A 81 -21.87 -7.83 22.31
N ALA A 82 -20.77 -8.23 21.67
CA ALA A 82 -19.88 -7.31 20.96
C ALA A 82 -20.51 -6.81 19.64
N LEU A 83 -21.41 -7.60 19.05
CA LEU A 83 -22.14 -7.23 17.83
C LEU A 83 -23.15 -6.10 18.08
N ALA A 84 -23.77 -6.05 19.26
CA ALA A 84 -24.73 -5.01 19.62
C ALA A 84 -24.08 -3.65 19.92
N ALA A 85 -22.85 -3.64 20.45
CA ALA A 85 -22.10 -2.40 20.69
C ALA A 85 -21.45 -1.83 19.42
N GLN A 86 -21.27 -2.65 18.38
CA GLN A 86 -20.62 -2.26 17.13
C GLN A 86 -21.54 -1.47 16.19
N GLU A 87 -22.87 -1.51 16.37
CA GLU A 87 -23.79 -0.66 15.60
C GLU A 87 -23.67 0.83 15.94
N GLN A 88 -23.10 1.20 17.09
CA GLN A 88 -23.09 2.59 17.55
C GLN A 88 -21.78 3.34 17.31
N SER A 89 -20.71 2.65 16.88
CA SER A 89 -19.41 3.27 16.60
C SER A 89 -19.01 3.05 15.15
N GLN A 90 -19.41 3.99 14.29
CA GLN A 90 -19.01 4.12 12.88
C GLN A 90 -19.14 2.83 12.07
N GLY A 91 -20.37 2.56 11.64
CA GLY A 91 -20.73 1.42 10.81
C GLY A 91 -19.82 1.26 9.60
N ILE A 92 -18.94 0.26 9.67
CA ILE A 92 -18.31 -0.29 8.47
C ILE A 92 -19.46 -0.97 7.71
N ASP A 93 -19.90 -0.30 6.66
CA ASP A 93 -20.98 -0.74 5.79
C ASP A 93 -20.72 -2.20 5.36
N PRO A 94 -21.59 -3.17 5.71
CA PRO A 94 -21.33 -4.60 5.46
C PRO A 94 -21.08 -4.89 3.97
N ARG A 95 -21.65 -4.06 3.08
CA ARG A 95 -21.39 -4.10 1.63
C ARG A 95 -19.96 -3.71 1.26
N HIS A 96 -19.32 -2.81 2.00
CA HIS A 96 -17.91 -2.48 1.82
C HIS A 96 -17.02 -3.64 2.28
N LEU A 97 -17.37 -4.31 3.38
CA LEU A 97 -16.68 -5.52 3.84
C LEU A 97 -16.78 -6.67 2.81
N GLU A 98 -17.97 -6.96 2.28
CA GLU A 98 -18.13 -7.99 1.22
C GLU A 98 -17.33 -7.65 -0.05
N ARG A 99 -17.32 -6.38 -0.46
CA ARG A 99 -16.50 -5.94 -1.60
C ARG A 99 -15.01 -6.07 -1.32
N LEU A 100 -14.56 -5.77 -0.10
CA LEU A 100 -13.17 -5.93 0.31
C LEU A 100 -12.78 -7.40 0.38
N VAL A 101 -13.61 -8.27 0.96
CA VAL A 101 -13.42 -9.72 1.01
C VAL A 101 -13.35 -10.29 -0.41
N GLY A 102 -14.30 -9.95 -1.29
CA GLY A 102 -14.27 -10.40 -2.67
C GLY A 102 -13.09 -9.83 -3.49
N ARG A 103 -12.55 -8.66 -3.13
CA ARG A 103 -11.29 -8.15 -3.70
C ARG A 103 -10.08 -8.90 -3.17
N LEU A 104 -10.07 -9.26 -1.88
CA LEU A 104 -9.03 -10.05 -1.24
C LEU A 104 -8.98 -11.47 -1.79
N GLU A 105 -10.11 -12.15 -1.93
CA GLU A 105 -10.18 -13.49 -2.54
C GLU A 105 -9.65 -13.50 -3.98
N ARG A 106 -10.05 -12.51 -4.78
CA ARG A 106 -9.52 -12.33 -6.15
C ARG A 106 -8.02 -12.04 -6.17
N SER A 107 -7.52 -11.29 -5.19
CA SER A 107 -6.08 -11.03 -5.04
C SER A 107 -5.33 -12.31 -4.64
N GLN A 108 -5.86 -13.08 -3.68
CA GLN A 108 -5.26 -14.33 -3.24
C GLN A 108 -5.15 -15.34 -4.40
N PHE A 109 -6.19 -15.48 -5.21
CA PHE A 109 -6.13 -16.37 -6.37
C PHE A 109 -5.02 -15.96 -7.35
N ARG A 110 -4.87 -14.65 -7.60
CA ARG A 110 -3.79 -14.13 -8.44
C ARG A 110 -2.40 -14.38 -7.83
N LEU A 111 -2.25 -14.22 -6.51
CA LEU A 111 -0.99 -14.48 -5.82
C LEU A 111 -0.59 -15.96 -5.91
N VAL A 112 -1.51 -16.89 -5.63
CA VAL A 112 -1.28 -18.34 -5.75
C VAL A 112 -0.88 -18.69 -7.18
N GLN A 113 -1.57 -18.13 -8.18
CA GLN A 113 -1.25 -18.35 -9.59
C GLN A 113 0.15 -17.83 -9.97
N THR A 114 0.55 -16.64 -9.50
CA THR A 114 1.90 -16.12 -9.75
C THR A 114 2.97 -16.97 -9.06
N LEU A 115 2.70 -17.45 -7.84
CA LEU A 115 3.61 -18.27 -7.06
C LEU A 115 3.84 -19.64 -7.73
N LEU A 116 2.77 -20.30 -8.17
CA LEU A 116 2.83 -21.56 -8.92
C LEU A 116 3.61 -21.38 -10.24
N THR A 117 3.35 -20.28 -10.95
CA THR A 117 4.04 -20.00 -12.23
C THR A 117 5.54 -19.79 -12.00
N VAL A 118 5.93 -18.96 -11.02
CA VAL A 118 7.34 -18.69 -10.71
C VAL A 118 8.04 -19.95 -10.23
N SER A 119 7.40 -20.74 -9.36
CA SER A 119 7.95 -22.00 -8.87
C SER A 119 8.16 -23.02 -10.00
N GLY A 120 7.19 -23.16 -10.91
CA GLY A 120 7.30 -24.03 -12.08
C GLY A 120 8.43 -23.63 -13.03
N VAL A 121 8.54 -22.33 -13.36
CA VAL A 121 9.63 -21.81 -14.20
C VAL A 121 10.99 -22.06 -13.55
N LEU A 122 11.14 -21.79 -12.25
CA LEU A 122 12.38 -22.01 -11.52
C LEU A 122 12.73 -23.51 -11.45
N SER A 123 11.76 -24.37 -11.18
CA SER A 123 11.96 -25.83 -11.12
C SER A 123 12.40 -26.38 -12.47
N GLY A 124 11.71 -26.01 -13.56
CA GLY A 124 12.10 -26.38 -14.92
C GLY A 124 13.50 -25.89 -15.26
N SER A 125 13.79 -24.60 -15.01
CA SER A 125 15.10 -24.00 -15.28
C SER A 125 16.23 -24.68 -14.49
N LEU A 126 16.00 -25.05 -13.23
CA LEU A 126 16.99 -25.71 -12.40
C LEU A 126 17.24 -27.15 -12.87
N MET A 127 16.20 -27.89 -13.26
CA MET A 127 16.34 -29.23 -13.83
C MET A 127 17.08 -29.23 -15.17
N LEU A 128 16.83 -28.22 -16.01
CA LEU A 128 17.58 -27.96 -17.24
C LEU A 128 19.08 -27.74 -16.96
N ALA A 129 19.40 -26.89 -15.98
CA ALA A 129 20.79 -26.60 -15.59
C ALA A 129 21.48 -27.81 -14.95
N GLY A 130 20.76 -28.59 -14.14
CA GLY A 130 21.27 -29.76 -13.43
C GLY A 130 21.45 -31.00 -14.30
N ARG A 131 21.09 -30.97 -15.59
CA ARG A 131 21.15 -32.12 -16.52
C ARG A 131 20.59 -33.41 -15.91
N VAL A 132 19.43 -33.30 -15.24
CA VAL A 132 18.81 -34.44 -14.56
C VAL A 132 18.43 -35.50 -15.60
N PRO A 133 18.91 -36.75 -15.47
CA PRO A 133 18.61 -37.84 -16.41
C PRO A 133 17.10 -38.19 -16.37
N PRO A 134 16.46 -38.59 -17.49
CA PRO A 134 17.01 -38.84 -18.82
C PRO A 134 17.32 -37.55 -19.59
N THR A 135 18.56 -37.45 -20.08
CA THR A 135 19.05 -36.35 -20.90
C THR A 135 19.06 -36.75 -22.37
N VAL A 136 18.47 -35.92 -23.22
CA VAL A 136 18.56 -36.05 -24.68
C VAL A 136 19.31 -34.82 -25.16
N TRP A 137 20.42 -34.99 -25.88
CA TRP A 137 21.27 -33.88 -26.35
C TRP A 137 21.70 -32.92 -25.22
N ASP A 138 22.19 -33.45 -24.10
CA ASP A 138 22.63 -32.67 -22.93
C ASP A 138 21.55 -31.79 -22.26
N ILE A 139 20.28 -31.95 -22.64
CA ILE A 139 19.13 -31.24 -22.09
C ILE A 139 18.27 -32.22 -21.30
N SER A 140 17.88 -31.84 -20.07
CA SER A 140 16.96 -32.63 -19.25
C SER A 140 15.55 -32.60 -19.86
N VAL A 141 15.02 -33.75 -20.25
CA VAL A 141 13.67 -33.87 -20.86
C VAL A 141 12.60 -33.36 -19.91
N PHE A 142 12.68 -33.72 -18.63
CA PHE A 142 11.74 -33.27 -17.61
C PHE A 142 11.84 -31.76 -17.37
N GLY A 143 13.05 -31.23 -17.27
CA GLY A 143 13.25 -29.79 -17.12
C GLY A 143 12.66 -29.00 -18.30
N PHE A 144 12.91 -29.47 -19.52
CA PHE A 144 12.38 -28.84 -20.73
C PHE A 144 10.84 -28.87 -20.80
N MET A 145 10.23 -30.00 -20.46
CA MET A 145 8.77 -30.15 -20.47
C MET A 145 8.09 -29.23 -19.44
N ILE A 146 8.64 -29.17 -18.22
CA ILE A 146 8.13 -28.29 -17.15
C ILE A 146 8.33 -26.82 -17.51
N PHE A 147 9.47 -26.47 -18.10
CA PHE A 147 9.77 -25.10 -18.50
C PHE A 147 8.83 -24.61 -19.61
N ILE A 148 8.63 -25.42 -20.66
CA ILE A 148 7.67 -25.10 -21.73
C ILE A 148 6.26 -24.99 -21.17
N GLY A 149 5.82 -25.95 -20.36
CA GLY A 149 4.49 -25.93 -19.76
C GLY A 149 4.25 -24.65 -18.95
N SER A 150 5.25 -24.24 -18.16
CA SER A 150 5.18 -23.02 -17.35
C SER A 150 5.16 -21.74 -18.22
N CYS A 151 5.96 -21.69 -19.29
CA CYS A 151 5.96 -20.59 -20.25
C CYS A 151 4.62 -20.47 -21.00
N THR A 152 4.07 -21.59 -21.49
CA THR A 152 2.77 -21.62 -22.16
C THR A 152 1.65 -21.18 -21.21
N TRP A 153 1.67 -21.67 -19.97
CA TRP A 153 0.71 -21.25 -18.94
C TRP A 153 0.80 -19.74 -18.65
N SER A 154 2.01 -19.22 -18.47
CA SER A 154 2.26 -17.80 -18.23
C SER A 154 1.80 -16.92 -19.40
N ALA A 155 2.12 -17.31 -20.63
CA ALA A 155 1.71 -16.60 -21.84
C ALA A 155 0.18 -16.61 -22.02
N TRP A 156 -0.47 -17.74 -21.74
CA TRP A 156 -1.93 -17.85 -21.77
C TRP A 156 -2.59 -16.93 -20.75
N LEU A 157 -2.11 -16.92 -19.51
CA LEU A 157 -2.60 -16.03 -18.46
C LEU A 157 -2.45 -14.55 -18.81
N TRP A 158 -1.31 -14.18 -19.42
CA TRP A 158 -1.08 -12.82 -19.88
C TRP A 158 -2.02 -12.43 -21.03
N LEU A 159 -2.27 -13.33 -21.97
CA LEU A 159 -3.25 -13.11 -23.04
C LEU A 159 -4.67 -12.96 -22.49
N VAL A 160 -5.09 -13.82 -21.56
CA VAL A 160 -6.41 -13.72 -20.90
C VAL A 160 -6.55 -12.41 -20.14
N ALA A 161 -5.52 -12.02 -19.37
CA ALA A 161 -5.52 -10.74 -18.67
C ALA A 161 -5.60 -9.54 -19.65
N ARG A 162 -4.91 -9.61 -20.79
CA ARG A 162 -5.00 -8.60 -21.84
C ARG A 162 -6.36 -8.54 -22.52
N ARG A 163 -7.05 -9.67 -22.70
CA ARG A 163 -8.39 -9.71 -23.31
C ARG A 163 -9.43 -9.05 -22.41
N HIS A 164 -9.41 -9.32 -21.10
CA HIS A 164 -10.35 -8.71 -20.15
C HIS A 164 -10.16 -7.19 -19.98
N LEU A 165 -8.98 -6.64 -20.23
CA LEU A 165 -8.76 -5.18 -20.17
C LEU A 165 -9.32 -4.45 -21.39
N ARG A 166 -9.55 -5.14 -22.53
CA ARG A 166 -10.08 -4.52 -23.76
C ARG A 166 -11.61 -4.41 -23.80
N GLU A 167 -12.32 -5.08 -22.89
CA GLU A 167 -13.79 -5.03 -22.83
C GLU A 167 -14.33 -3.81 -22.04
N TRP A 168 -13.44 -2.95 -21.55
CA TRP A 168 -13.78 -1.74 -20.78
C TRP A 168 -13.33 -0.43 -21.45
N GLU A 169 -12.84 -0.49 -22.69
CA GLU A 169 -12.68 0.65 -23.62
C GLU A 169 -13.84 0.66 -24.62
#